data_AF-A0A8I0JD50-F1
#
_entry.id   AF-A0A8I0JD50-F1
#
_cell.length_a   1.000
_cell.length_b   1.000
_cell.length_c   1.000
_cell.angle_alpha   90.00
_cell.angle_beta   90.00
_cell.angle_gamma   90.00
#
_symmetry.space_group_name_H-M   'P 1'
#
loop_
_entity.id
_entity.type
_entity.pdbx_description
1 polymer ?
#
loop_
_entity_poly.entity_id
_entity_poly.type
_entity_poly.pdbx_seq_one_letter_code
_entity_poly.pdbx_strand_id
1 'polypeptide(L)'
;MNERLSAAQYQAAIAKSKRGNKYKAQRTLLDGICFDSKAEAAYYASLKLRQRAGEVEDVEMQRSYALTINGVLVCTYRADFVFWDVAMKRRRVIDVKGMVTPVFRIKQKLMKACHGLEVEVVK
;
A
#
# COMPACT_ATOMS: atom_id res chain seq x y z
N MET A 1 -21.57 -14.15 -6.33
CA MET A 1 -22.32 -13.06 -6.99
C MET A 1 -21.40 -11.86 -7.10
N ASN A 2 -20.91 -11.53 -8.29
CA ASN A 2 -20.20 -10.26 -8.49
C ASN A 2 -21.26 -9.20 -8.72
N GLU A 3 -21.51 -8.34 -7.72
CA GLU A 3 -22.32 -7.14 -7.92
C GLU A 3 -21.62 -6.26 -8.95
N ARG A 4 -22.21 -6.14 -10.14
CA ARG A 4 -21.75 -5.17 -11.15
C ARG A 4 -22.25 -3.80 -10.74
N LEU A 5 -21.33 -2.95 -10.29
CA LEU A 5 -21.60 -1.53 -10.09
C LEU A 5 -22.02 -0.89 -11.41
N SER A 6 -23.03 -0.03 -11.38
CA SER A 6 -23.38 0.80 -12.53
C SER A 6 -22.24 1.78 -12.83
N ALA A 7 -22.15 2.27 -14.08
CA ALA A 7 -21.13 3.24 -14.46
C ALA A 7 -21.14 4.49 -13.55
N ALA A 8 -22.33 4.97 -13.16
CA ALA A 8 -22.47 6.10 -12.25
C ALA A 8 -21.92 5.81 -10.85
N GLN A 9 -22.20 4.62 -10.31
CA GLN A 9 -21.68 4.19 -8.99
C GLN A 9 -20.16 4.02 -9.00
N TYR A 10 -19.61 3.44 -10.07
CA TYR A 10 -18.17 3.32 -10.27
C TYR A 10 -17.50 4.70 -10.34
N GLN A 11 -18.06 5.63 -11.13
CA GLN A 11 -17.55 7.00 -11.24
C GLN A 11 -17.60 7.76 -9.91
N ALA A 12 -18.68 7.61 -9.15
CA ALA A 12 -18.80 8.20 -7.82
C ALA A 12 -17.74 7.63 -6.85
N ALA A 13 -17.48 6.33 -6.88
CA ALA A 13 -16.49 5.68 -6.00
C ALA A 13 -15.04 6.11 -6.29
N ILE A 14 -14.71 6.42 -7.55
CA ILE A 14 -13.35 6.82 -7.95
C ILE A 14 -13.15 8.34 -7.97
N ALA A 15 -14.20 9.14 -7.83
CA ALA A 15 -14.13 10.60 -7.90
C ALA A 15 -13.24 11.18 -6.79
N LYS A 16 -12.29 12.08 -7.14
CA LYS A 16 -11.57 12.96 -6.20
C LYS A 16 -11.23 14.31 -6.87
N SER A 17 -10.92 15.33 -6.06
CA SER A 17 -10.97 16.77 -6.38
C SER A 17 -10.28 17.19 -7.69
N LYS A 18 -10.79 18.29 -8.30
CA LYS A 18 -10.44 18.88 -9.62
C LYS A 18 -8.94 19.12 -9.92
N ARG A 19 -8.02 18.87 -8.99
CA ARG A 19 -6.57 19.00 -9.23
C ARG A 19 -6.06 17.73 -9.91
N GLY A 20 -5.53 17.88 -11.13
CA GLY A 20 -4.94 16.77 -11.88
C GLY A 20 -3.89 16.00 -11.06
N ASN A 21 -3.88 14.68 -11.20
CA ASN A 21 -2.92 13.83 -10.50
C ASN A 21 -1.51 14.08 -11.07
N LYS A 22 -0.58 14.58 -10.23
CA LYS A 22 0.81 14.91 -10.61
C LYS A 22 1.52 13.77 -11.34
N TYR A 23 1.14 12.52 -11.06
CA TYR A 23 1.76 11.31 -11.60
C TYR A 23 0.89 10.55 -12.62
N LYS A 24 -0.24 11.12 -13.08
CA LYS A 24 -1.18 10.48 -14.01
C LYS A 24 -1.63 9.06 -13.60
N ALA A 25 -1.56 8.72 -12.31
CA ALA A 25 -2.00 7.42 -11.80
C ALA A 25 -3.53 7.28 -11.95
N GLN A 26 -3.95 6.09 -12.39
CA GLN A 26 -5.35 5.72 -12.58
C GLN A 26 -5.86 4.97 -11.35
N ARG A 27 -6.82 5.57 -10.65
CA ARG A 27 -7.50 4.94 -9.51
C ARG A 27 -8.32 3.76 -9.99
N THR A 28 -8.37 2.71 -9.18
CA THR A 28 -9.04 1.46 -9.53
C THR A 28 -9.85 0.96 -8.35
N LEU A 29 -11.10 0.58 -8.58
CA LEU A 29 -11.94 -0.06 -7.59
C LEU A 29 -11.81 -1.58 -7.74
N LEU A 30 -11.42 -2.28 -6.68
CA LEU A 30 -11.29 -3.73 -6.65
C LEU A 30 -11.77 -4.24 -5.29
N ASP A 31 -12.66 -5.23 -5.29
CA ASP A 31 -13.29 -5.79 -4.07
C ASP A 31 -13.90 -4.72 -3.14
N GLY A 32 -14.47 -3.66 -3.72
CA GLY A 32 -15.03 -2.53 -2.96
C GLY A 32 -13.98 -1.56 -2.38
N ILE A 33 -12.69 -1.82 -2.58
CA ILE A 33 -11.59 -0.97 -2.13
C ILE A 33 -11.13 -0.07 -3.29
N CYS A 34 -11.03 1.23 -3.03
CA CYS A 34 -10.52 2.19 -4.01
C CYS A 34 -9.01 2.38 -3.84
N PHE A 35 -8.24 1.88 -4.80
CA PHE A 35 -6.78 2.03 -4.85
C PHE A 35 -6.40 3.32 -5.58
N ASP A 36 -5.30 3.93 -5.15
CA ASP A 36 -4.81 5.19 -5.73
C ASP A 36 -4.11 4.95 -7.07
N SER A 37 -3.67 3.71 -7.34
CA SER A 37 -3.07 3.29 -8.60
C SER A 37 -3.49 1.88 -9.04
N LYS A 38 -3.41 1.62 -10.36
CA LYS A 38 -3.56 0.28 -10.95
C LYS A 38 -2.51 -0.72 -10.43
N ALA A 39 -1.30 -0.26 -10.14
CA ALA A 39 -0.22 -1.10 -9.63
C ALA A 39 -0.55 -1.64 -8.23
N GLU A 40 -1.08 -0.79 -7.33
CA GLU A 40 -1.54 -1.22 -6.01
C GLU A 40 -2.67 -2.25 -6.11
N ALA A 41 -3.66 -2.00 -6.97
CA ALA A 41 -4.77 -2.94 -7.18
C ALA A 41 -4.28 -4.30 -7.71
N ALA A 42 -3.33 -4.30 -8.65
CA ALA A 42 -2.74 -5.53 -9.18
C ALA A 42 -1.95 -6.29 -8.10
N TYR A 43 -1.15 -5.58 -7.29
CA TYR A 43 -0.42 -6.17 -6.17
C TYR A 43 -1.38 -6.80 -5.15
N TYR A 44 -2.43 -6.08 -4.76
CA TYR A 44 -3.47 -6.59 -3.86
C TYR A 44 -4.13 -7.87 -4.41
N ALA A 45 -4.48 -7.89 -5.70
CA ALA A 45 -5.04 -9.08 -6.34
C ALA A 45 -4.11 -10.30 -6.25
N SER A 46 -2.80 -10.09 -6.49
CA SER A 46 -1.79 -11.14 -6.33
C SER A 46 -1.67 -11.61 -4.88
N LEU A 47 -1.69 -10.69 -3.92
CA LEU A 47 -1.54 -10.99 -2.50
C LEU A 47 -2.73 -11.80 -1.99
N LYS A 48 -3.94 -11.49 -2.46
CA LYS A 48 -5.16 -12.27 -2.17
C LYS A 48 -5.08 -13.70 -2.69
N LEU A 49 -4.49 -13.92 -3.87
CA LEU A 49 -4.27 -15.27 -4.41
C LEU A 49 -3.27 -16.05 -3.55
N ARG A 50 -2.15 -15.42 -3.20
CA ARG A 50 -1.12 -15.99 -2.32
C ARG A 50 -1.68 -16.31 -0.93
N GLN A 51 -2.56 -15.47 -0.40
CA GLN A 51 -3.21 -15.71 0.89
C GLN A 51 -4.11 -16.93 0.83
N ARG A 52 -4.89 -17.10 -0.25
CA ARG A 52 -5.70 -18.31 -0.48
C ARG A 52 -4.87 -19.57 -0.63
N ALA A 53 -3.67 -19.45 -1.19
CA ALA A 53 -2.70 -20.54 -1.29
C ALA A 53 -1.97 -20.85 0.03
N GLY A 54 -2.18 -20.07 1.10
CA GLY A 54 -1.48 -20.23 2.37
C GLY A 54 -0.02 -19.76 2.35
N GLU A 55 0.38 -18.97 1.36
CA GLU A 55 1.75 -18.44 1.25
C GLU A 55 1.97 -17.15 2.05
N VAL A 56 0.89 -16.42 2.32
CA VAL A 56 0.91 -15.19 3.12
C VAL A 56 -0.23 -15.17 4.12
N GLU A 57 0.04 -14.59 5.28
CA GLU A 57 -0.89 -14.49 6.41
C GLU A 57 -0.90 -13.05 6.93
N ASP A 58 -1.87 -12.71 7.79
CA ASP A 58 -1.98 -11.40 8.45
C ASP A 58 -1.84 -10.20 7.50
N VAL A 59 -2.55 -10.23 6.37
CA VAL A 59 -2.53 -9.15 5.39
C VAL A 59 -3.25 -7.93 5.95
N GLU A 60 -2.48 -6.88 6.21
CA GLU A 60 -2.94 -5.56 6.64
C GLU A 60 -2.64 -4.53 5.56
N MET A 61 -3.64 -3.72 5.19
CA MET A 61 -3.46 -2.61 4.26
C MET A 61 -3.30 -1.28 5.00
N GLN A 62 -2.57 -0.35 4.40
CA GLN A 62 -2.48 1.05 4.87
C GLN A 62 -2.00 1.19 6.33
N ARG A 63 -1.17 0.25 6.82
CA ARG A 63 -0.68 0.27 8.20
C ARG A 63 0.18 1.50 8.46
N SER A 64 -0.12 2.20 9.55
CA SER A 64 0.57 3.42 9.95
C SER A 64 1.63 3.14 11.02
N TYR A 65 2.79 3.79 10.87
CA TYR A 65 3.94 3.71 11.77
C TYR A 65 4.35 5.13 12.17
N ALA A 66 4.32 5.42 13.47
CA ALA A 66 4.85 6.67 14.00
C ALA A 66 6.38 6.61 14.02
N LEU A 67 7.05 7.54 13.35
CA LEU A 67 8.52 7.63 13.33
C LEU A 67 8.95 8.70 14.32
N THR A 68 9.25 8.24 15.53
CA THR A 68 9.58 9.08 16.69
C THR A 68 11.04 8.92 17.05
N ILE A 69 11.77 10.02 17.22
CA ILE A 69 13.18 10.03 17.64
C ILE A 69 13.28 10.91 18.87
N ASN A 70 13.88 10.39 19.95
CA ASN A 70 14.04 11.11 21.22
C ASN A 70 12.73 11.73 21.75
N GLY A 71 11.61 11.02 21.61
CA GLY A 71 10.28 11.48 22.04
C GLY A 71 9.58 12.46 21.10
N VAL A 72 10.23 12.89 20.01
CA VAL A 72 9.64 13.82 19.02
C VAL A 72 9.14 13.04 17.80
N LEU A 73 7.86 13.21 17.45
CA LEU A 73 7.28 12.65 16.23
C LEU A 73 7.84 13.38 15.00
N VAL A 74 8.67 12.69 14.22
CA VAL A 74 9.25 13.23 12.98
C VAL A 74 8.21 13.19 11.86
N CYS A 75 7.59 12.03 11.64
CA CYS A 75 6.44 11.88 10.75
C CYS A 75 5.74 10.53 10.95
N THR A 76 4.57 10.36 10.32
CA THR A 76 3.91 9.06 10.18
C THR A 76 4.24 8.48 8.80
N TYR A 77 4.71 7.25 8.78
CA TYR A 77 4.86 6.45 7.58
C TYR A 77 3.65 5.53 7.42
N ARG A 78 3.06 5.48 6.22
CA ARG A 78 1.93 4.60 5.90
C ARG A 78 2.36 3.62 4.82
N ALA A 79 2.47 2.34 5.17
CA ALA A 79 2.80 1.27 4.24
C ALA A 79 1.55 0.89 3.43
N ASP A 80 1.72 0.43 2.19
CA ASP A 80 0.57 0.00 1.39
C ASP A 80 0.07 -1.37 1.84
N PHE A 81 1.00 -2.32 2.03
CA PHE A 81 0.70 -3.67 2.49
C PHE A 81 1.71 -4.15 3.54
N VAL A 82 1.21 -4.82 4.56
CA VAL A 82 2.02 -5.50 5.58
C VAL A 82 1.46 -6.90 5.72
N PHE A 83 2.30 -7.92 5.68
CA PHE A 83 1.86 -9.32 5.80
C PHE A 83 2.98 -10.20 6.32
N TRP A 84 2.62 -11.38 6.82
CA TRP A 84 3.55 -12.45 7.14
C TRP A 84 3.80 -13.31 5.89
N ASP A 85 5.06 -13.43 5.46
CA ASP A 85 5.45 -14.30 4.34
C ASP A 85 5.86 -15.66 4.90
N VAL A 86 5.08 -16.70 4.59
CA VAL A 86 5.24 -18.04 5.18
C VAL A 86 6.54 -18.70 4.73
N ALA A 87 6.90 -18.54 3.46
CA ALA A 87 8.11 -19.12 2.90
C ALA A 87 9.38 -18.46 3.48
N MET A 88 9.38 -17.13 3.59
CA MET A 88 10.53 -16.38 4.15
C MET A 88 10.52 -16.31 5.69
N LYS A 89 9.43 -16.74 6.34
CA LYS A 89 9.22 -16.67 7.80
C LYS A 89 9.52 -15.29 8.38
N ARG A 90 9.02 -14.24 7.72
CA ARG A 90 9.21 -12.86 8.16
C ARG A 90 8.03 -11.98 7.81
N ARG A 91 7.82 -10.92 8.60
CA ARG A 91 6.89 -9.85 8.26
C ARG A 91 7.51 -8.97 7.17
N ARG A 92 6.76 -8.75 6.09
CA ARG A 92 7.16 -7.88 4.97
C ARG A 92 6.32 -6.62 5.00
N VAL A 93 6.98 -5.49 4.75
CA VAL A 93 6.36 -4.18 4.61
C VAL A 93 6.58 -3.74 3.17
N ILE A 94 5.51 -3.65 2.40
CA ILE A 94 5.55 -3.37 0.97
C ILE A 94 4.97 -1.99 0.70
N ASP A 95 5.65 -1.27 -0.19
CA ASP A 95 5.20 0.01 -0.72
C ASP A 95 5.27 -0.03 -2.25
N VAL A 96 4.13 0.18 -2.90
CA VAL A 96 3.99 0.10 -4.37
C VAL A 96 4.24 1.49 -4.94
N LYS A 97 5.39 1.69 -5.60
CA LYS A 97 5.77 2.97 -6.19
C LYS A 97 6.30 2.83 -7.61
N GLY A 98 5.71 3.59 -8.52
CA GLY A 98 6.31 3.82 -9.85
C GLY A 98 7.61 4.65 -9.80
N MET A 99 7.75 5.54 -8.80
CA MET A 99 8.93 6.38 -8.63
C MET A 99 9.36 6.49 -7.18
N VAL A 100 10.63 6.17 -6.92
CA VAL A 100 11.26 6.30 -5.60
C VAL A 100 11.81 7.71 -5.45
N THR A 101 11.18 8.52 -4.60
CA THR A 101 11.59 9.91 -4.35
C THR A 101 12.67 10.00 -3.25
N PRO A 102 13.50 11.06 -3.22
CA PRO A 102 14.47 11.26 -2.13
C PRO A 102 13.84 11.28 -0.74
N VAL A 103 12.67 11.93 -0.60
CA VAL A 103 11.91 11.96 0.66
C VAL A 103 11.48 10.57 1.09
N PHE A 104 11.03 9.74 0.15
CA PHE A 104 10.67 8.35 0.46
C PHE A 104 11.89 7.55 0.96
N ARG A 105 13.07 7.70 0.33
CA ARG A 105 14.29 7.04 0.80
C ARG A 105 14.66 7.42 2.24
N ILE A 106 14.45 8.68 2.62
CA ILE A 106 14.63 9.12 4.00
C ILE A 106 13.63 8.42 4.93
N LYS A 107 12.34 8.38 4.57
CA LYS A 107 11.32 7.67 5.35
C LYS A 107 11.60 6.17 5.49
N GLN A 108 12.11 5.52 4.44
CA GLN A 108 12.54 4.12 4.48
C GLN A 108 13.69 3.89 5.47
N LYS A 109 14.70 4.78 5.47
CA LYS A 109 15.78 4.74 6.47
C LYS A 109 15.26 4.98 7.89
N LEU A 110 14.32 5.90 8.06
CA LEU A 110 13.68 6.17 9.36
C LEU A 110 12.85 4.98 9.85
N MET A 111 12.12 4.29 8.97
CA MET A 111 11.41 3.04 9.30
C MET A 111 12.37 2.00 9.86
N LYS A 112 13.51 1.79 9.20
CA LYS A 112 14.55 0.88 9.68
C LYS A 112 15.13 1.33 11.02
N ALA A 113 15.43 2.61 11.18
CA ALA A 113 16.02 3.14 12.41
C ALA A 113 15.06 3.12 13.62
N CYS A 114 13.77 3.42 13.42
CA CYS A 114 12.80 3.53 14.51
C CYS A 114 12.16 2.19 14.88
N HIS A 115 11.92 1.32 13.88
CA HIS A 115 11.15 0.07 14.06
C HIS A 115 11.93 -1.19 13.71
N GLY A 116 13.14 -1.08 13.17
CA GLY A 116 13.90 -2.24 12.67
C GLY A 116 13.30 -2.89 11.41
N LEU A 117 12.30 -2.25 10.79
CA LEU A 117 11.57 -2.79 9.64
C LEU A 117 12.12 -2.25 8.32
N GLU A 118 12.43 -3.15 7.39
CA GLU A 118 12.76 -2.78 6.02
C GLU A 118 11.49 -2.67 5.17
N VAL A 119 11.35 -1.54 4.47
CA VAL A 119 10.29 -1.33 3.48
C VAL A 119 10.80 -1.79 2.13
N GLU A 120 10.12 -2.74 1.50
CA GLU A 120 10.43 -3.21 0.16
C GLU A 120 9.57 -2.46 -0.88
N VAL A 121 10.20 -1.98 -1.96
CA VAL A 121 9.51 -1.25 -3.01
C VAL A 121 9.14 -2.19 -4.15
N VAL A 122 7.86 -2.21 -4.50
CA VAL A 122 7.35 -2.87 -5.71
C VAL A 122 7.01 -1.82 -6.75
N LYS A 123 7.32 -2.07 -8.02
CA LYS A 123 7.04 -1.15 -9.14
C LYS A 123 5.79 -1.56 -9.90
#